data_AF-A0A7K6NDK0-F1
#
_entry.id   AF-A0A7K6NDK0-F1
#
_cell.length_a   1.000
_cell.length_b   1.000
_cell.length_c   1.000
_cell.angle_alpha   90.00
_cell.angle_beta   90.00
_cell.angle_gamma   90.00
#
_symmetry.space_group_name_H-M   'P 1'
#
loop_
_entity.id
_entity.type
_entity.pdbx_description
1 polymer ?
#
loop_
_entity_poly.entity_id
_entity_poly.type
_entity_poly.pdbx_seq_one_letter_code
_entity_poly.pdbx_strand_id
1 'polypeptide(L)'
;MPTNGIHQVLKIQFGLINCESRYLTAESFGYKVNASAPSLKRKQIWTLEQDEADSSVVFLKSHLGRYLGADKDGKVRCEAEQPGRDEGFSIITQSDGRWALQSAPHRRFFGGREDRLSCFAPSVTEGELWTVHLAMHPQANLLSVSRRRYAHLSPQEDEIATDSNLPWGVDALITLCFQDKKYSLRTADERYLRCDGTLVPQPGDCTGYTLEFKAGKLAFKDCDGKYLAPTGPTGTLKSGRSSKPGKDELFDLEESHPQVVFTAANGRYVSIRQVWVCRALWVPTGGVCGCVGLRGCPRGVCVGVHGSVGAHGGCVWVCRAPWVPTGWVGGCAGLRGHAQCGCAGLCGCPRGVCAGVQGSVGEDEEFTLKLINRPMLVLRGEHGFIRGGWQAGGGGASRVARVVRLHPADDPWGPSAGQGGKFWYVASSGSVCSDGDLSEDFFFEFRERGRVAIKAKNGRYLRGDPAGTLRADSESVLRATLWEY
;
A
#
# COMPACT_ATOMS: atom_id res chain seq x y z
N MET A 1 34.15 5.79 4.55
CA MET A 1 32.97 6.65 4.86
C MET A 1 31.70 5.87 4.53
N PRO A 2 31.08 5.16 5.49
CA PRO A 2 29.81 4.48 5.23
C PRO A 2 28.65 5.43 5.59
N THR A 3 27.82 5.80 4.62
CA THR A 3 26.56 6.50 4.86
C THR A 3 25.51 5.49 5.29
N ASN A 4 25.19 5.56 6.59
CA ASN A 4 24.13 4.84 7.27
C ASN A 4 22.78 4.92 6.54
N GLY A 5 22.11 3.77 6.43
CA GLY A 5 20.79 3.65 5.85
C GLY A 5 19.67 4.23 6.72
N ILE A 6 18.75 4.95 6.06
CA ILE A 6 17.36 5.18 6.51
C ILE A 6 16.37 5.07 5.31
N HIS A 7 16.81 4.68 4.12
CA HIS A 7 15.89 4.28 3.04
C HIS A 7 16.18 2.83 2.69
N GLN A 8 15.56 1.90 3.41
CA GLN A 8 15.52 0.52 2.96
C GLN A 8 14.57 0.50 1.76
N VAL A 9 15.12 0.72 0.56
CA VAL A 9 14.39 0.63 -0.70
C VAL A 9 13.67 -0.70 -0.67
N LEU A 10 12.33 -0.66 -0.64
CA LEU A 10 11.52 -1.87 -0.64
C LEU A 10 11.89 -2.66 -1.89
N LYS A 11 12.40 -3.88 -1.72
CA LYS A 11 12.53 -4.81 -2.83
C LYS A 11 11.12 -5.04 -3.36
N ILE A 12 10.82 -4.51 -4.54
CA ILE A 12 9.48 -4.60 -5.10
C ILE A 12 9.14 -6.08 -5.28
N GLN A 13 8.07 -6.48 -4.59
CA GLN A 13 7.54 -7.84 -4.63
C GLN A 13 6.41 -7.90 -5.63
N PHE A 14 6.39 -8.93 -6.46
CA PHE A 14 5.36 -9.14 -7.46
C PHE A 14 5.08 -10.63 -7.69
N GLY A 15 3.91 -10.93 -8.23
CA GLY A 15 3.58 -12.20 -8.83
C GLY A 15 3.62 -12.11 -10.35
N LEU A 16 3.84 -13.24 -10.99
CA LEU A 16 3.77 -13.40 -12.44
C LEU A 16 2.57 -14.26 -12.79
N ILE A 17 1.69 -13.77 -13.66
CA ILE A 17 0.46 -14.44 -14.06
C ILE A 17 0.59 -14.93 -15.51
N ASN A 18 0.39 -16.22 -15.76
CA ASN A 18 0.44 -16.79 -17.10
C ASN A 18 -0.84 -16.53 -17.92
N CYS A 19 -0.89 -17.06 -19.15
CA CYS A 19 -2.05 -16.94 -20.04
C CYS A 19 -3.36 -17.53 -19.47
N GLU A 20 -3.29 -18.44 -18.49
CA GLU A 20 -4.45 -19.08 -17.84
C GLU A 20 -4.86 -18.38 -16.55
N SER A 21 -4.37 -17.16 -16.32
CA SER A 21 -4.63 -16.38 -15.11
C SER A 21 -4.20 -17.09 -13.81
N ARG A 22 -3.10 -17.84 -13.87
CA ARG A 22 -2.48 -18.54 -12.74
C ARG A 22 -1.11 -17.98 -12.42
N TYR A 23 -0.77 -17.98 -11.14
CA TYR A 23 0.47 -17.41 -10.63
C TYR A 23 1.62 -18.40 -10.67
N LEU A 24 2.78 -17.92 -11.13
CA LEU A 24 4.06 -18.59 -10.97
C LEU A 24 4.33 -18.82 -9.48
N THR A 25 4.56 -20.08 -9.13
CA THR A 25 4.69 -20.57 -7.77
C THR A 25 6.00 -21.30 -7.62
N ALA A 26 6.78 -20.95 -6.60
CA ALA A 26 7.90 -21.75 -6.15
C ALA A 26 7.42 -22.74 -5.09
N GLU A 27 7.57 -24.04 -5.34
CA GLU A 27 7.19 -25.05 -4.36
C GLU A 27 8.16 -25.09 -3.17
N SER A 28 7.62 -25.41 -2.00
CA SER A 28 8.42 -25.49 -0.76
C SER A 28 9.39 -26.66 -0.76
N PHE A 29 9.12 -27.69 -1.56
CA PHE A 29 9.91 -28.91 -1.62
C PHE A 29 10.21 -29.28 -3.08
N GLY A 30 11.38 -29.87 -3.30
CA GLY A 30 11.80 -30.37 -4.61
C GLY A 30 12.24 -29.30 -5.62
N TYR A 31 12.32 -28.02 -5.22
CA TYR A 31 12.85 -26.90 -6.02
C TYR A 31 12.20 -26.74 -7.40
N LYS A 32 10.95 -27.19 -7.52
CA LYS A 32 10.14 -27.09 -8.73
C LYS A 32 9.34 -25.79 -8.73
N VAL A 33 9.01 -25.35 -9.93
CA VAL A 33 8.11 -24.23 -10.18
C VAL A 33 6.90 -24.69 -10.97
N ASN A 34 5.75 -24.08 -10.72
CA ASN A 34 4.52 -24.30 -11.48
C ASN A 34 3.73 -23.01 -11.64
N ALA A 35 2.72 -23.02 -12.51
CA ALA A 35 1.78 -21.94 -12.72
C ALA A 35 0.34 -22.42 -12.51
N SER A 36 0.03 -22.95 -11.32
CA SER A 36 -1.28 -23.53 -10.98
C SER A 36 -2.09 -22.68 -9.99
N ALA A 37 -1.42 -21.80 -9.23
CA ALA A 37 -2.03 -21.09 -8.12
C ALA A 37 -3.04 -20.01 -8.60
N PRO A 38 -4.26 -19.94 -8.03
CA PRO A 38 -5.28 -18.95 -8.42
C PRO A 38 -5.10 -17.57 -7.77
N SER A 39 -4.23 -17.44 -6.77
CA SER A 39 -4.13 -16.25 -5.92
C SER A 39 -2.69 -15.97 -5.50
N LEU A 40 -2.35 -14.69 -5.34
CA LEU A 40 -1.03 -14.23 -4.89
C LEU A 40 -0.90 -14.37 -3.36
N LYS A 41 -0.26 -15.46 -2.93
CA LYS A 41 0.15 -15.69 -1.54
C LYS A 41 1.66 -15.78 -1.46
N ARG A 42 2.20 -16.12 -0.28
CA ARG A 42 3.64 -16.19 -0.01
C ARG A 42 4.43 -16.98 -1.07
N LYS A 43 3.95 -18.14 -1.52
CA LYS A 43 4.68 -18.98 -2.50
C LYS A 43 4.74 -18.38 -3.92
N GLN A 44 3.86 -17.42 -4.21
CA GLN A 44 3.72 -16.76 -5.50
C GLN A 44 4.48 -15.42 -5.56
N ILE A 45 5.13 -15.03 -4.46
CA ILE A 45 5.89 -13.79 -4.38
C ILE A 45 7.31 -14.01 -4.93
N TRP A 46 7.66 -13.16 -5.88
CA TRP A 46 8.97 -13.04 -6.48
C TRP A 46 9.51 -11.63 -6.26
N THR A 47 10.83 -11.52 -6.27
CA THR A 47 11.57 -10.26 -6.23
C THR A 47 12.56 -10.21 -7.38
N LEU A 48 12.83 -9.02 -7.88
CA LEU A 48 13.84 -8.81 -8.93
C LEU A 48 15.13 -8.31 -8.30
N GLU A 49 16.24 -8.96 -8.63
CA GLU A 49 17.59 -8.49 -8.37
C GLU A 49 18.27 -8.24 -9.72
N GLN A 50 19.09 -7.20 -9.85
CA GLN A 50 19.81 -6.90 -11.09
C GLN A 50 21.29 -7.23 -10.92
N ASP A 51 21.93 -7.63 -12.01
CA ASP A 51 23.38 -7.77 -12.03
C ASP A 51 24.05 -6.39 -11.89
N GLU A 52 25.05 -6.29 -11.04
CA GLU A 52 25.85 -5.07 -10.87
C GLU A 52 26.72 -4.79 -12.10
N ALA A 53 27.13 -5.84 -12.83
CA ALA A 53 27.95 -5.72 -14.03
C ALA A 53 27.14 -5.44 -15.30
N ASP A 54 25.97 -6.07 -15.45
CA ASP A 54 25.08 -5.90 -16.61
C ASP A 54 23.64 -5.60 -16.18
N SER A 55 23.28 -4.31 -16.18
CA SER A 55 21.93 -3.84 -15.84
C SER A 55 20.80 -4.40 -16.72
N SER A 56 21.11 -5.06 -17.85
CA SER A 56 20.12 -5.72 -18.71
C SER A 56 19.76 -7.14 -18.27
N VAL A 57 20.57 -7.74 -17.39
CA VAL A 57 20.35 -9.07 -16.82
C VAL A 57 19.74 -8.92 -15.43
N VAL A 58 18.70 -9.72 -15.21
CA VAL A 58 17.91 -9.73 -13.98
C VAL A 58 17.76 -11.16 -13.46
N PHE A 59 17.67 -11.27 -12.14
CA PHE A 59 17.51 -12.51 -11.42
C PHE A 59 16.17 -12.49 -10.68
N LEU A 60 15.36 -13.52 -10.89
CA LEU A 60 14.07 -13.67 -10.20
C LEU A 60 14.26 -14.52 -8.96
N LYS A 61 14.10 -13.90 -7.79
CA LYS A 61 14.28 -14.57 -6.49
C LYS A 61 12.92 -14.87 -5.85
N SER A 62 12.72 -16.14 -5.52
CA SER A 62 11.52 -16.65 -4.86
C SER A 62 11.45 -16.26 -3.38
N HIS A 63 10.29 -16.47 -2.77
CA HIS A 63 10.06 -16.31 -1.34
C HIS A 63 10.95 -17.18 -0.42
N LEU A 64 11.62 -18.21 -0.96
CA LEU A 64 12.57 -19.06 -0.25
C LEU A 64 14.01 -18.50 -0.30
N GLY A 65 14.21 -17.37 -0.98
CA GLY A 65 15.54 -16.80 -1.21
C GLY A 65 16.32 -17.49 -2.33
N ARG A 66 15.65 -18.30 -3.16
CA ARG A 66 16.26 -19.05 -4.27
C ARG A 66 15.93 -18.45 -5.63
N TYR A 67 16.82 -18.58 -6.59
CA TYR A 67 16.71 -17.97 -7.91
C TYR A 67 16.05 -18.91 -8.92
N LEU A 68 15.22 -18.36 -9.79
CA LEU A 68 14.72 -19.04 -10.98
C LEU A 68 15.90 -19.25 -11.94
N GLY A 69 16.07 -20.47 -12.44
CA GLY A 69 17.10 -20.81 -13.41
C GLY A 69 16.56 -21.71 -14.53
N ALA A 70 17.19 -21.61 -15.69
CA ALA A 70 16.88 -22.41 -16.88
C ALA A 70 18.16 -23.01 -17.45
N ASP A 71 18.21 -24.34 -17.55
CA ASP A 71 19.33 -25.03 -18.17
C ASP A 71 19.27 -24.99 -19.71
N LYS A 72 20.35 -25.46 -20.35
CA LYS A 72 20.49 -25.51 -21.82
C LYS A 72 19.40 -26.35 -22.52
N ASP A 73 18.81 -27.29 -21.79
CA ASP A 73 17.76 -28.19 -22.27
C ASP A 73 16.36 -27.58 -22.06
N GLY A 74 16.29 -26.36 -21.49
CA GLY A 74 15.07 -25.62 -21.23
C GLY A 74 14.31 -26.06 -19.98
N LYS A 75 14.91 -26.89 -19.13
CA LYS A 75 14.30 -27.32 -17.87
C LYS A 75 14.49 -26.23 -16.82
N VAL A 76 13.39 -25.88 -16.17
CA VAL A 76 13.32 -24.77 -15.21
C VAL A 76 13.42 -25.30 -13.79
N ARG A 77 14.22 -24.65 -12.95
CA ARG A 77 14.42 -24.99 -11.53
C ARG A 77 14.47 -23.73 -10.68
N CYS A 78 14.20 -23.87 -9.38
CA CYS A 78 14.36 -22.80 -8.41
C CYS A 78 15.19 -23.28 -7.21
N GLU A 79 16.43 -23.67 -7.49
CA GLU A 79 17.32 -24.34 -6.52
C GLU A 79 18.45 -23.44 -6.03
N ALA A 80 19.05 -22.64 -6.92
CA ALA A 80 20.25 -21.85 -6.63
C ALA A 80 20.02 -20.82 -5.52
N GLU A 81 20.95 -20.73 -4.56
CA GLU A 81 20.94 -19.74 -3.48
C GLU A 81 21.71 -18.47 -3.83
N GLN A 82 22.45 -18.48 -4.94
CA GLN A 82 23.19 -17.34 -5.47
C GLN A 82 22.90 -17.16 -6.96
N PRO A 83 22.97 -15.93 -7.49
CA PRO A 83 22.87 -15.68 -8.93
C PRO A 83 23.98 -16.41 -9.69
N GLY A 84 23.61 -17.19 -10.70
CA GLY A 84 24.53 -17.88 -11.59
C GLY A 84 24.26 -17.56 -13.06
N ARG A 85 24.97 -18.27 -13.94
CA ARG A 85 24.85 -18.07 -15.39
C ARG A 85 23.47 -18.45 -15.92
N ASP A 86 22.90 -19.54 -15.42
CA ASP A 86 21.62 -20.10 -15.87
C ASP A 86 20.40 -19.42 -15.20
N GLU A 87 20.63 -18.63 -14.15
CA GLU A 87 19.63 -17.84 -13.42
C GLU A 87 19.39 -16.44 -14.02
N GLY A 88 20.20 -16.04 -15.01
CA GLY A 88 20.10 -14.74 -15.65
C GLY A 88 18.99 -14.69 -16.72
N PHE A 89 18.09 -13.71 -16.58
CA PHE A 89 17.02 -13.42 -17.54
C PHE A 89 17.10 -11.98 -18.05
N SER A 90 16.51 -11.73 -19.21
CA SER A 90 16.22 -10.40 -19.73
C SER A 90 14.71 -10.22 -19.86
N ILE A 91 14.19 -9.10 -19.37
CA ILE A 91 12.75 -8.77 -19.44
C ILE A 91 12.49 -8.02 -20.75
N ILE A 92 11.56 -8.53 -21.56
CA ILE A 92 11.09 -7.89 -22.78
C ILE A 92 9.61 -7.53 -22.62
N THR A 93 9.32 -6.25 -22.46
CA THR A 93 7.95 -5.73 -22.36
C THR A 93 7.24 -5.78 -23.72
N GLN A 94 6.01 -6.27 -23.76
CA GLN A 94 5.14 -6.23 -24.93
C GLN A 94 4.24 -4.98 -24.92
N SER A 95 3.64 -4.65 -26.06
CA SER A 95 2.72 -3.51 -26.21
C SER A 95 1.42 -3.66 -25.39
N ASP A 96 1.01 -4.89 -25.12
CA ASP A 96 -0.17 -5.23 -24.32
C ASP A 96 0.06 -5.19 -22.80
N GLY A 97 1.27 -4.83 -22.36
CA GLY A 97 1.66 -4.73 -20.95
C GLY A 97 2.18 -6.02 -20.31
N ARG A 98 2.24 -7.12 -21.06
CA ARG A 98 2.85 -8.37 -20.60
C ARG A 98 4.36 -8.37 -20.80
N TRP A 99 5.02 -9.29 -20.11
CA TRP A 99 6.45 -9.53 -20.17
C TRP A 99 6.75 -10.87 -20.80
N ALA A 100 7.78 -10.90 -21.63
CA ALA A 100 8.46 -12.13 -22.01
C ALA A 100 9.78 -12.20 -21.24
N LEU A 101 10.05 -13.34 -20.62
CA LEU A 101 11.30 -13.58 -19.90
C LEU A 101 12.21 -14.42 -20.80
N GLN A 102 13.31 -13.83 -21.26
CA GLN A 102 14.29 -14.54 -22.09
C GLN A 102 15.49 -14.96 -21.23
N SER A 103 15.89 -16.22 -21.28
CA SER A 103 17.16 -16.68 -20.69
C SER A 103 18.33 -15.96 -21.35
N ALA A 104 19.14 -15.25 -20.56
CA ALA A 104 20.31 -14.53 -21.03
C ALA A 104 21.35 -15.44 -21.72
N PRO A 105 21.74 -16.61 -21.15
CA PRO A 105 22.72 -17.49 -21.79
C PRO A 105 22.17 -18.25 -22.99
N HIS A 106 20.91 -18.72 -22.93
CA HIS A 106 20.37 -19.68 -23.91
C HIS A 106 19.48 -19.04 -24.98
N ARG A 107 19.13 -17.75 -24.82
CA ARG A 107 18.28 -16.96 -25.73
C ARG A 107 16.89 -17.57 -26.00
N ARG A 108 16.40 -18.41 -25.09
CA ARG A 108 15.06 -19.02 -25.13
C ARG A 108 14.09 -18.30 -24.20
N PHE A 109 12.80 -18.37 -24.51
CA PHE A 109 11.74 -17.74 -23.72
C PHE A 109 11.14 -18.71 -22.70
N PHE A 110 10.91 -18.18 -21.49
CA PHE A 110 10.31 -18.90 -20.37
C PHE A 110 8.79 -18.76 -20.39
N GLY A 111 8.10 -19.89 -20.36
CA GLY A 111 6.66 -19.97 -20.44
C GLY A 111 6.10 -21.33 -20.04
N GLY A 112 4.78 -21.43 -20.09
CA GLY A 112 4.07 -22.68 -19.89
C GLY A 112 2.86 -22.58 -18.97
N ARG A 113 2.29 -23.74 -18.66
CA ARG A 113 1.03 -23.90 -17.96
C ARG A 113 1.14 -24.98 -16.91
N GLU A 114 0.48 -24.77 -15.78
CA GLU A 114 0.45 -25.72 -14.66
C GLU A 114 1.87 -26.17 -14.29
N ASP A 115 2.15 -27.47 -14.28
CA ASP A 115 3.47 -28.04 -13.98
C ASP A 115 4.39 -28.18 -15.21
N ARG A 116 3.92 -27.76 -16.39
CA ARG A 116 4.64 -27.85 -17.68
C ARG A 116 5.29 -26.50 -18.01
N LEU A 117 6.15 -26.03 -17.11
CA LEU A 117 6.96 -24.83 -17.33
C LEU A 117 8.29 -25.20 -17.99
N SER A 118 8.66 -24.45 -19.03
CA SER A 118 9.92 -24.64 -19.74
C SER A 118 10.48 -23.32 -20.24
N CYS A 119 11.79 -23.28 -20.49
CA CYS A 119 12.48 -22.15 -21.10
C CYS A 119 13.18 -22.61 -22.39
N PHE A 120 12.40 -23.06 -23.36
CA PHE A 120 12.92 -23.60 -24.63
C PHE A 120 12.34 -22.94 -25.87
N ALA A 121 11.31 -22.10 -25.73
CA ALA A 121 10.65 -21.48 -26.87
C ALA A 121 11.61 -20.54 -27.63
N PRO A 122 11.74 -20.66 -28.96
CA PRO A 122 12.61 -19.80 -29.76
C PRO A 122 12.00 -18.41 -30.04
N SER A 123 10.68 -18.29 -29.91
CA SER A 123 9.92 -17.06 -30.10
C SER A 123 8.86 -16.91 -29.01
N VAL A 124 8.39 -15.69 -28.81
CA VAL A 124 7.33 -15.38 -27.84
C VAL A 124 5.98 -15.79 -28.41
N THR A 125 5.29 -16.70 -27.75
CA THR A 125 3.87 -16.99 -27.99
C THR A 125 3.05 -16.65 -26.76
N GLU A 126 1.73 -16.84 -26.81
CA GLU A 126 0.84 -16.64 -25.66
C GLU A 126 1.29 -17.43 -24.40
N GLY A 127 1.98 -18.57 -24.56
CA GLY A 127 2.47 -19.37 -23.44
C GLY A 127 3.64 -18.75 -22.67
N GLU A 128 4.41 -17.85 -23.30
CA GLU A 128 5.61 -17.21 -22.74
C GLU A 128 5.34 -15.80 -22.21
N LEU A 129 4.08 -15.35 -22.26
CA LEU A 129 3.68 -14.03 -21.82
C LEU A 129 3.15 -14.04 -20.39
N TRP A 130 3.80 -13.23 -19.56
CA TRP A 130 3.50 -13.08 -18.13
C TRP A 130 2.97 -11.70 -17.83
N THR A 131 1.92 -11.61 -17.04
CA THR A 131 1.43 -10.34 -16.51
C THR A 131 2.01 -10.11 -15.12
N VAL A 132 2.58 -8.93 -14.88
CA VAL A 132 3.14 -8.59 -13.57
C VAL A 132 2.06 -8.03 -12.68
N HIS A 133 1.96 -8.58 -11.48
CA HIS A 133 1.03 -8.11 -10.46
C HIS A 133 1.79 -7.81 -9.17
N LEU A 134 1.91 -6.53 -8.83
CA LEU A 134 2.52 -6.06 -7.59
C LEU A 134 1.89 -6.75 -6.37
N ALA A 135 2.73 -7.25 -5.47
CA ALA A 135 2.30 -7.93 -4.25
C ALA A 135 2.00 -6.97 -3.10
N MET A 136 2.41 -5.71 -3.23
CA MET A 136 2.17 -4.66 -2.23
C MET A 136 0.74 -4.14 -2.28
N HIS A 137 0.32 -3.47 -1.20
CA HIS A 137 -0.93 -2.75 -1.19
C HIS A 137 -0.95 -1.68 -2.30
N PRO A 138 -2.03 -1.56 -3.10
CA PRO A 138 -2.07 -0.66 -4.25
C PRO A 138 -2.09 0.83 -3.87
N GLN A 139 -2.38 1.16 -2.61
CA GLN A 139 -2.36 2.54 -2.11
C GLN A 139 -0.97 2.88 -1.59
N ALA A 140 -0.31 3.80 -2.28
CA ALA A 140 1.11 4.06 -2.11
C ALA A 140 1.43 5.56 -2.26
N ASN A 141 2.64 5.92 -1.87
CA ASN A 141 3.25 7.20 -2.17
C ASN A 141 4.32 7.00 -3.25
N LEU A 142 4.38 7.93 -4.20
CA LEU A 142 5.29 7.84 -5.33
C LEU A 142 6.39 8.89 -5.19
N LEU A 143 7.64 8.47 -5.12
CA LEU A 143 8.82 9.34 -4.98
C LEU A 143 9.60 9.36 -6.29
N SER A 144 9.78 10.55 -6.88
CA SER A 144 10.66 10.72 -8.03
C SER A 144 12.14 10.62 -7.60
N VAL A 145 12.90 9.75 -8.27
CA VAL A 145 14.33 9.57 -7.99
C VAL A 145 15.15 10.77 -8.46
N SER A 146 14.80 11.37 -9.59
CA SER A 146 15.51 12.54 -10.13
C SER A 146 15.28 13.79 -9.28
N ARG A 147 14.03 14.06 -8.90
CA ARG A 147 13.67 15.25 -8.11
C ARG A 147 13.88 15.09 -6.61
N ARG A 148 13.88 13.85 -6.11
CA ARG A 148 13.81 13.55 -4.67
C ARG A 148 12.60 14.24 -4.02
N ARG A 149 11.46 14.13 -4.69
CA ARG A 149 10.19 14.76 -4.32
C ARG A 149 9.04 13.81 -4.59
N TYR A 150 8.03 13.90 -3.75
CA TYR A 150 6.84 13.06 -3.81
C TYR A 150 5.82 13.61 -4.80
N ALA A 151 5.17 12.70 -5.51
CA ALA A 151 4.01 12.99 -6.32
C ALA A 151 2.82 13.33 -5.42
N HIS A 152 2.08 14.36 -5.79
CA HIS A 152 0.80 14.69 -5.16
C HIS A 152 -0.14 15.35 -6.17
N LEU A 153 -1.44 15.26 -5.89
CA LEU A 153 -2.45 16.02 -6.61
C LEU A 153 -2.27 17.51 -6.34
N SER A 154 -2.16 18.33 -7.39
CA SER A 154 -2.18 19.80 -7.31
C SER A 154 -3.54 20.31 -7.78
N PRO A 155 -4.46 20.68 -6.88
CA PRO A 155 -5.78 21.16 -7.28
C PRO A 155 -5.76 22.48 -8.06
N GLN A 156 -4.74 23.32 -7.84
CA GLN A 156 -4.62 24.63 -8.50
C GLN A 156 -4.23 24.48 -9.97
N GLU A 157 -3.29 23.58 -10.26
CA GLU A 157 -2.73 23.37 -11.61
C GLU A 157 -3.40 22.19 -12.34
N ASP A 158 -4.32 21.50 -11.68
CA ASP A 158 -5.07 20.34 -12.18
C ASP A 158 -4.20 19.18 -12.71
N GLU A 159 -3.10 18.92 -12.01
CA GLU A 159 -2.08 17.95 -12.41
C GLU A 159 -1.58 17.09 -11.23
N ILE A 160 -0.77 16.08 -11.55
CA ILE A 160 0.09 15.43 -10.55
C ILE A 160 1.46 16.12 -10.57
N ALA A 161 1.75 16.91 -9.55
CA ALA A 161 3.04 17.57 -9.37
C ALA A 161 4.00 16.67 -8.59
N THR A 162 5.31 16.84 -8.80
CA THR A 162 6.37 16.07 -8.10
C THR A 162 7.38 17.02 -7.46
N ASP A 163 6.89 17.94 -6.64
CA ASP A 163 7.67 18.96 -5.93
C ASP A 163 7.51 18.90 -4.40
N SER A 164 6.65 18.01 -3.88
CA SER A 164 6.43 17.86 -2.44
C SER A 164 7.61 17.21 -1.73
N ASN A 165 8.00 17.76 -0.58
CA ASN A 165 9.08 17.23 0.26
C ASN A 165 8.65 16.00 1.07
N LEU A 166 7.35 15.83 1.33
CA LEU A 166 6.81 14.81 2.23
C LEU A 166 5.55 14.19 1.63
N PRO A 167 5.32 12.88 1.80
CA PRO A 167 4.11 12.21 1.36
C PRO A 167 2.97 12.45 2.36
N TRP A 168 2.61 13.71 2.58
CA TRP A 168 1.64 14.14 3.59
C TRP A 168 0.39 14.72 2.96
N GLY A 169 -0.76 14.43 3.55
CA GLY A 169 -2.07 14.87 3.09
C GLY A 169 -2.79 13.83 2.25
N VAL A 170 -4.04 14.15 1.93
CA VAL A 170 -4.88 13.33 1.07
C VAL A 170 -4.40 13.35 -0.38
N ASP A 171 -3.83 14.47 -0.81
CA ASP A 171 -3.25 14.74 -2.12
C ASP A 171 -2.02 13.88 -2.45
N ALA A 172 -1.25 13.46 -1.44
CA ALA A 172 -0.09 12.59 -1.63
C ALA A 172 -0.45 11.11 -1.92
N LEU A 173 -1.73 10.73 -1.76
CA LEU A 173 -2.19 9.35 -1.96
C LEU A 173 -2.32 9.04 -3.46
N ILE A 174 -1.55 8.06 -3.93
CA ILE A 174 -1.69 7.48 -5.27
C ILE A 174 -2.21 6.06 -5.13
N THR A 175 -3.28 5.72 -5.84
CA THR A 175 -3.83 4.37 -5.90
C THR A 175 -3.51 3.75 -7.25
N LEU A 176 -2.76 2.65 -7.25
CA LEU A 176 -2.42 1.87 -8.43
C LEU A 176 -3.58 0.92 -8.77
N CYS A 177 -4.32 1.24 -9.83
CA CYS A 177 -5.45 0.47 -10.28
C CYS A 177 -5.01 -0.50 -11.39
N PHE A 178 -5.13 -1.81 -11.14
CA PHE A 178 -4.81 -2.82 -12.15
C PHE A 178 -6.03 -3.11 -13.03
N GLN A 179 -5.92 -2.82 -14.33
CA GLN A 179 -6.98 -2.99 -15.33
C GLN A 179 -6.35 -3.48 -16.64
N ASP A 180 -6.97 -4.46 -17.29
CA ASP A 180 -6.55 -4.99 -18.60
C ASP A 180 -5.04 -5.25 -18.71
N LYS A 181 -4.46 -5.88 -17.67
CA LYS A 181 -3.04 -6.25 -17.57
C LYS A 181 -2.07 -5.06 -17.42
N LYS A 182 -2.58 -3.84 -17.27
CA LYS A 182 -1.82 -2.60 -17.07
C LYS A 182 -2.20 -1.95 -15.74
N TYR A 183 -1.41 -0.94 -15.35
CA TYR A 183 -1.64 -0.15 -14.16
C TYR A 183 -2.02 1.29 -14.52
N SER A 184 -3.09 1.81 -13.95
CA SER A 184 -3.40 3.24 -13.99
C SER A 184 -3.12 3.89 -12.65
N LEU A 185 -2.64 5.13 -12.68
CA LEU A 185 -2.41 5.93 -11.48
C LEU A 185 -3.67 6.74 -11.20
N ARG A 186 -4.31 6.46 -10.06
CA ARG A 186 -5.52 7.16 -9.63
C ARG A 186 -5.23 8.09 -8.45
N THR A 187 -5.62 9.35 -8.57
CA THR A 187 -5.48 10.39 -7.54
C THR A 187 -6.61 10.31 -6.51
N ALA A 188 -6.44 11.01 -5.39
CA ALA A 188 -7.38 10.98 -4.28
C ALA A 188 -8.78 11.53 -4.61
N ASP A 189 -8.90 12.34 -5.66
CA ASP A 189 -10.15 12.88 -6.22
C ASP A 189 -10.77 11.98 -7.30
N GLU A 190 -10.37 10.70 -7.33
CA GLU A 190 -10.93 9.65 -8.18
C GLU A 190 -10.59 9.69 -9.67
N ARG A 191 -9.75 10.63 -10.12
CA ARG A 191 -9.31 10.75 -11.52
C ARG A 191 -8.06 9.92 -11.83
N TYR A 192 -7.85 9.65 -13.10
CA TYR A 192 -6.76 8.85 -13.64
C TYR A 192 -5.76 9.73 -14.40
N LEU A 193 -4.46 9.46 -14.21
CA LEU A 193 -3.40 10.13 -14.94
C LEU A 193 -3.32 9.63 -16.38
N ARG A 194 -3.50 10.53 -17.33
CA ARG A 194 -3.24 10.29 -18.75
C ARG A 194 -1.78 10.60 -19.11
N CYS A 195 -1.26 9.94 -20.16
CA CYS A 195 0.13 10.08 -20.60
C CYS A 195 0.53 11.51 -20.99
N ASP A 196 -0.42 12.41 -21.31
CA ASP A 196 -0.16 13.82 -21.60
C ASP A 196 -0.01 14.70 -20.34
N GLY A 197 -0.29 14.15 -19.16
CA GLY A 197 -0.27 14.82 -17.86
C GLY A 197 -1.63 15.25 -17.34
N THR A 198 -2.70 15.09 -18.14
CA THR A 198 -4.06 15.47 -17.74
C THR A 198 -4.72 14.42 -16.84
N LEU A 199 -5.68 14.85 -16.02
CA LEU A 199 -6.46 14.00 -15.13
C LEU A 199 -7.87 13.77 -15.68
N VAL A 200 -8.23 12.50 -15.93
CA VAL A 200 -9.51 12.11 -16.54
C VAL A 200 -10.37 11.25 -15.59
N PRO A 201 -11.71 11.37 -15.62
CA PRO A 201 -12.58 10.65 -14.68
C PRO A 201 -12.73 9.15 -14.99
N GLN A 202 -12.47 8.74 -16.24
CA GLN A 202 -12.60 7.36 -16.69
C GLN A 202 -11.28 6.83 -17.24
N PRO A 203 -10.95 5.55 -16.98
CA PRO A 203 -9.77 4.92 -17.57
C PRO A 203 -9.96 4.73 -19.07
N GLY A 204 -8.84 4.82 -19.79
CA GLY A 204 -8.74 4.51 -21.22
C GLY A 204 -7.31 4.15 -21.61
N ASP A 205 -7.04 3.92 -22.90
CA ASP A 205 -5.75 3.42 -23.40
C ASP A 205 -4.56 4.29 -22.99
N CYS A 206 -4.75 5.62 -22.99
CA CYS A 206 -3.72 6.60 -22.60
C CYS A 206 -3.52 6.73 -21.07
N THR A 207 -4.28 6.01 -20.25
CA THR A 207 -4.14 5.99 -18.77
C THR A 207 -3.52 4.71 -18.24
N GLY A 208 -3.31 3.72 -19.11
CA GLY A 208 -2.75 2.42 -18.78
C GLY A 208 -1.24 2.39 -18.99
N TYR A 209 -0.50 2.10 -17.92
CA TYR A 209 0.96 2.01 -17.92
C TYR A 209 1.42 0.57 -17.67
N THR A 210 2.43 0.18 -18.42
CA THR A 210 3.17 -1.06 -18.20
C THR A 210 4.30 -0.77 -17.22
N LEU A 211 4.42 -1.57 -16.17
CA LEU A 211 5.52 -1.42 -15.22
C LEU A 211 6.79 -2.04 -15.81
N GLU A 212 7.89 -1.32 -15.68
CA GLU A 212 9.24 -1.81 -15.97
C GLU A 212 10.12 -1.59 -14.73
N PHE A 213 10.99 -2.56 -14.41
CA PHE A 213 11.93 -2.44 -13.31
C PHE A 213 13.33 -2.15 -13.83
N LYS A 214 13.95 -1.09 -13.28
CA LYS A 214 15.34 -0.73 -13.58
C LYS A 214 16.03 -0.19 -12.34
N ALA A 215 17.22 -0.69 -12.04
CA ALA A 215 18.01 -0.36 -10.85
C ALA A 215 17.23 -0.49 -9.53
N GLY A 216 16.33 -1.49 -9.44
CA GLY A 216 15.45 -1.68 -8.30
C GLY A 216 14.35 -0.61 -8.14
N LYS A 217 14.14 0.22 -9.17
CA LYS A 217 13.12 1.28 -9.24
C LYS A 217 12.05 0.94 -10.27
N LEU A 218 10.92 1.61 -10.17
CA LEU A 218 9.80 1.52 -11.10
C LEU A 218 9.91 2.57 -12.20
N ALA A 219 9.60 2.17 -13.42
CA ALA A 219 9.29 3.07 -14.52
C ALA A 219 7.91 2.72 -15.09
N PHE A 220 7.16 3.73 -15.50
CA PHE A 220 5.80 3.59 -16.03
C PHE A 220 5.82 3.86 -17.53
N LYS A 221 5.65 2.81 -18.33
CA LYS A 221 5.66 2.87 -19.79
C LYS A 221 4.25 3.03 -20.35
N ASP A 222 4.02 4.06 -21.15
CA ASP A 222 2.72 4.36 -21.75
C ASP A 222 2.41 3.50 -23.00
N CYS A 223 1.29 3.79 -23.66
CA CYS A 223 0.84 3.13 -24.88
C CYS A 223 1.74 3.36 -26.10
N ASP A 224 2.51 4.46 -26.13
CA ASP A 224 3.45 4.80 -27.19
C ASP A 224 4.85 4.20 -26.94
N GLY A 225 5.05 3.53 -25.81
CA GLY A 225 6.34 3.01 -25.38
C GLY A 225 7.29 4.07 -24.79
N LYS A 226 6.77 5.24 -24.44
CA LYS A 226 7.48 6.30 -23.71
C LYS A 226 7.25 6.14 -22.21
N TYR A 227 7.97 6.89 -21.38
CA TYR A 227 7.91 6.74 -19.93
C TYR A 227 7.46 8.02 -19.23
N LEU A 228 6.73 7.86 -18.12
CA LEU A 228 6.40 8.97 -17.23
C LEU A 228 7.68 9.59 -16.65
N ALA A 229 7.78 10.91 -16.70
CA ALA A 229 8.86 11.69 -16.11
C ALA A 229 8.36 13.05 -15.63
N PRO A 230 8.87 13.57 -14.50
CA PRO A 230 8.58 14.92 -14.04
C PRO A 230 9.06 16.02 -14.99
N THR A 231 8.13 16.82 -15.53
CA THR A 231 8.45 17.88 -16.51
C THR A 231 8.11 19.26 -15.95
N GLY A 232 8.92 20.29 -16.28
CA GLY A 232 8.63 21.69 -15.89
C GLY A 232 8.98 22.04 -14.43
N PRO A 233 8.67 23.24 -13.94
CA PRO A 233 9.08 23.68 -12.60
C PRO A 233 8.46 22.85 -11.47
N THR A 234 7.15 22.64 -11.49
CA THR A 234 6.37 21.83 -10.51
C THR A 234 6.60 20.33 -10.68
N GLY A 235 7.11 19.91 -11.84
CA GLY A 235 7.36 18.50 -12.13
C GLY A 235 6.07 17.76 -12.46
N THR A 236 5.24 18.35 -13.33
CA THR A 236 4.09 17.71 -13.95
C THR A 236 4.47 16.30 -14.41
N LEU A 237 3.80 15.30 -13.84
CA LEU A 237 4.04 13.91 -14.17
C LEU A 237 3.35 13.57 -15.49
N LYS A 238 4.12 13.37 -16.56
CA LYS A 238 3.60 13.01 -17.89
C LYS A 238 4.63 12.21 -18.67
N SER A 239 4.22 11.60 -19.77
CA SER A 239 5.13 10.89 -20.66
C SER A 239 6.12 11.85 -21.30
N GLY A 240 7.40 11.56 -21.10
CA GLY A 240 8.50 12.27 -21.73
C GLY A 240 8.69 11.83 -23.19
N ARG A 241 9.89 12.10 -23.72
CA ARG A 241 10.29 11.67 -25.08
C ARG A 241 11.14 10.42 -25.10
N SER A 242 11.56 9.93 -23.93
CA SER A 242 12.49 8.81 -23.83
C SER A 242 11.78 7.49 -24.13
N SER A 243 12.44 6.64 -24.93
CA SER A 243 12.02 5.25 -25.22
C SER A 243 12.74 4.22 -24.34
N LYS A 244 13.60 4.67 -23.43
CA LYS A 244 14.27 3.84 -22.41
C LYS A 244 14.27 4.57 -21.06
N PRO A 245 14.02 3.88 -19.93
CA PRO A 245 13.98 4.57 -18.65
C PRO A 245 15.39 5.03 -18.25
N GLY A 246 15.58 6.34 -18.12
CA GLY A 246 16.76 6.98 -17.52
C GLY A 246 16.45 7.34 -16.07
N LYS A 247 17.33 8.14 -15.43
CA LYS A 247 17.15 8.54 -14.03
C LYS A 247 15.86 9.34 -13.77
N ASP A 248 15.41 10.08 -14.77
CA ASP A 248 14.22 10.95 -14.68
C ASP A 248 12.91 10.17 -14.72
N GLU A 249 12.93 8.99 -15.32
CA GLU A 249 11.80 8.07 -15.46
C GLU A 249 11.68 7.06 -14.30
N LEU A 250 12.58 7.11 -13.30
CA LEU A 250 12.59 6.19 -12.17
C LEU A 250 11.85 6.74 -10.95
N PHE A 251 11.07 5.88 -10.33
CA PHE A 251 10.29 6.16 -9.14
C PHE A 251 10.50 5.08 -8.07
N ASP A 252 10.50 5.53 -6.82
CA ASP A 252 10.34 4.68 -5.65
C ASP A 252 8.86 4.65 -5.26
N LEU A 253 8.38 3.46 -4.90
CA LEU A 253 7.00 3.25 -4.46
C LEU A 253 7.04 2.86 -2.98
N GLU A 254 6.43 3.70 -2.15
CA GLU A 254 6.42 3.55 -0.70
C GLU A 254 5.00 3.25 -0.20
N GLU A 255 4.90 2.46 0.86
CA GLU A 255 3.61 2.17 1.49
C GLU A 255 2.99 3.45 2.07
N SER A 256 1.73 3.73 1.74
CA SER A 256 1.03 4.87 2.33
C SER A 256 0.58 4.53 3.76
N HIS A 257 1.17 5.15 4.77
CA HIS A 257 0.74 4.93 6.16
C HIS A 257 -0.50 5.77 6.52
N PRO A 258 -1.34 5.33 7.47
CA PRO A 258 -2.49 6.12 7.94
C PRO A 258 -2.06 7.50 8.43
N GLN A 259 -2.78 8.52 7.99
CA GLN A 259 -2.65 9.88 8.45
C GLN A 259 -3.97 10.30 9.06
N VAL A 260 -3.92 10.86 10.25
CA VAL A 260 -5.11 11.17 11.02
C VAL A 260 -5.09 12.60 11.51
N VAL A 261 -6.28 13.10 11.79
CA VAL A 261 -6.48 14.33 12.54
C VAL A 261 -7.23 13.97 13.82
N PHE A 262 -6.80 14.56 14.93
CA PHE A 262 -7.47 14.44 16.22
C PHE A 262 -8.26 15.71 16.51
N THR A 263 -9.50 15.53 16.92
CA THR A 263 -10.35 16.57 17.50
C THR A 263 -10.50 16.28 18.99
N ALA A 264 -10.14 17.23 19.84
CA ALA A 264 -10.34 17.10 21.28
C ALA A 264 -11.80 17.32 21.65
N ALA A 265 -12.19 16.97 22.88
CA ALA A 265 -13.54 17.19 23.43
C ALA A 265 -14.08 18.63 23.27
N ASN A 266 -13.19 19.63 23.22
CA ASN A 266 -13.55 21.03 22.96
C ASN A 266 -13.88 21.37 21.48
N GLY A 267 -13.96 20.37 20.60
CA GLY A 267 -14.27 20.51 19.18
C GLY A 267 -13.12 21.08 18.34
N ARG A 268 -11.93 21.30 18.90
CA ARG A 268 -10.78 21.87 18.18
C ARG A 268 -9.80 20.79 17.73
N TYR A 269 -9.17 21.04 16.59
CA TYR A 269 -8.10 20.19 16.08
C TYR A 269 -6.83 20.30 16.92
N VAL A 270 -6.22 19.15 17.20
CA VAL A 270 -4.86 19.08 17.74
C VAL A 270 -3.90 19.61 16.68
N SER A 271 -3.10 20.60 17.05
CA SER A 271 -2.21 21.32 16.14
C SER A 271 -0.90 21.63 16.85
N ILE A 272 0.19 21.56 16.10
CA ILE A 272 1.53 21.89 16.62
C ILE A 272 1.91 23.36 16.35
N ARG A 273 1.04 24.16 15.72
CA ARG A 273 1.38 25.52 15.28
C ARG A 273 1.66 26.47 16.46
N GLN A 274 1.22 26.13 17.66
CA GLN A 274 1.48 26.86 18.89
C GLN A 274 2.63 26.16 19.64
N VAL A 275 3.81 26.78 19.68
CA VAL A 275 5.08 26.19 20.15
C VAL A 275 5.48 26.77 21.49
N TRP A 276 5.88 25.93 22.47
CA TRP A 276 6.99 26.04 23.45
C TRP A 276 6.94 24.68 24.21
N VAL A 277 7.85 23.69 24.16
CA VAL A 277 9.32 23.60 24.14
C VAL A 277 9.69 22.26 23.48
N CYS A 278 10.58 22.24 22.49
CA CYS A 278 11.18 21.00 21.96
C CYS A 278 12.71 21.08 22.12
N ARG A 279 13.28 20.32 23.05
CA ARG A 279 14.72 20.03 23.11
C ARG A 279 14.93 18.57 22.72
N ALA A 280 15.60 18.33 21.60
CA ALA A 280 15.95 16.99 21.15
C ALA A 280 17.22 16.52 21.88
N LEU A 281 17.14 15.37 22.56
CA LEU A 281 18.30 14.60 23.00
C LEU A 281 18.06 13.13 22.59
N TRP A 282 18.99 12.56 21.84
CA TRP A 282 18.89 11.21 21.27
C TRP A 282 19.39 10.16 22.28
N VAL A 283 18.62 9.11 22.56
CA VAL A 283 19.10 7.89 23.27
C VAL A 283 18.43 6.65 22.64
N PRO A 284 19.19 5.61 22.27
CA PRO A 284 18.65 4.43 21.61
C PRO A 284 18.17 3.37 22.61
N THR A 285 16.93 2.92 22.51
CA THR A 285 16.51 1.59 22.99
C THR A 285 15.42 1.01 22.08
N GLY A 286 15.67 -0.22 21.62
CA GLY A 286 14.83 -0.92 20.65
C GLY A 286 13.45 -1.29 21.17
N GLY A 287 12.46 -1.16 20.30
CA GLY A 287 11.07 -1.57 20.48
C GLY A 287 10.27 -1.08 19.28
N VAL A 288 9.72 -2.00 18.49
CA VAL A 288 9.03 -1.71 17.22
C VAL A 288 7.69 -1.02 17.52
N CYS A 289 7.50 0.22 17.05
CA CYS A 289 6.27 1.00 17.23
C CYS A 289 5.81 1.58 15.89
N GLY A 290 4.50 1.53 15.61
CA GLY A 290 3.89 2.04 14.37
C GLY A 290 3.78 3.57 14.36
N CYS A 291 4.02 4.18 13.20
CA CYS A 291 4.00 5.63 13.02
C CYS A 291 2.62 6.10 12.54
N VAL A 292 1.94 6.95 13.31
CA VAL A 292 0.83 7.78 12.85
C VAL A 292 1.36 9.21 12.83
N GLY A 293 1.51 9.79 11.65
CA GLY A 293 2.06 11.14 11.54
C GLY A 293 1.04 12.19 11.99
N LEU A 294 1.53 13.31 12.51
CA LEU A 294 0.75 14.51 12.80
C LEU A 294 1.34 15.72 12.08
N ARG A 295 0.48 16.68 11.74
CA ARG A 295 0.80 17.84 10.91
C ARG A 295 1.90 18.70 11.54
N GLY A 296 3.08 18.73 10.90
CA GLY A 296 4.01 19.87 10.89
C GLY A 296 5.45 19.56 11.35
N CYS A 297 6.35 19.39 10.41
CA CYS A 297 7.76 19.71 10.66
C CYS A 297 8.41 20.00 9.32
N PRO A 298 9.08 21.15 9.14
CA PRO A 298 9.78 21.46 7.89
C PRO A 298 11.02 20.58 7.64
N ARG A 299 11.36 19.68 8.57
CA ARG A 299 12.47 18.73 8.48
C ARG A 299 11.94 17.35 8.81
N GLY A 300 11.65 16.56 7.78
CA GLY A 300 11.06 15.23 7.83
C GLY A 300 11.65 14.30 8.90
N VAL A 301 11.11 14.41 10.09
CA VAL A 301 11.11 13.33 11.07
C VAL A 301 9.73 12.70 10.91
N CYS A 302 9.68 11.42 10.54
CA CYS A 302 8.53 10.59 10.91
C CYS A 302 8.51 10.61 12.44
N VAL A 303 7.77 11.57 13.02
CA VAL A 303 7.56 11.60 14.44
C VAL A 303 6.62 10.42 14.72
N GLY A 304 7.19 9.29 15.11
CA GLY A 304 6.49 8.42 16.04
C GLY A 304 6.13 9.33 17.22
N VAL A 305 4.85 9.66 17.31
CA VAL A 305 4.35 10.61 18.30
C VAL A 305 4.43 9.93 19.66
N HIS A 306 5.58 10.08 20.30
CA HIS A 306 5.85 9.63 21.66
C HIS A 306 5.91 10.89 22.53
N GLY A 307 4.81 11.19 23.20
CA GLY A 307 4.75 12.23 24.23
C GLY A 307 5.36 11.75 25.54
N SER A 308 5.98 12.67 26.30
CA SER A 308 6.36 12.45 27.70
C SER A 308 5.62 13.47 28.57
N VAL A 309 5.15 13.05 29.74
CA VAL A 309 4.62 13.98 30.74
C VAL A 309 5.81 14.66 31.40
N GLY A 310 5.96 15.98 31.23
CA GLY A 310 6.98 16.75 31.92
C GLY A 310 6.68 16.82 33.43
N ALA A 311 7.70 17.03 34.24
CA ALA A 311 7.62 17.08 35.72
C ALA A 311 6.65 18.14 36.29
N HIS A 312 6.05 18.99 35.44
CA HIS A 312 5.12 20.06 35.81
C HIS A 312 3.72 19.93 35.17
N GLY A 313 3.31 18.73 34.72
CA GLY A 313 1.95 18.50 34.20
C GLY A 313 1.69 19.03 32.78
N GLY A 314 2.67 19.66 32.14
CA GLY A 314 2.63 19.93 30.70
C GLY A 314 3.10 18.69 29.91
N CYS A 315 2.39 18.33 28.83
CA CYS A 315 2.88 17.35 27.88
C CYS A 315 4.03 17.96 27.08
N VAL A 316 5.23 17.41 27.23
CA VAL A 316 6.39 17.73 26.38
C VAL A 316 6.57 16.54 25.45
N TRP A 317 6.52 16.78 24.14
CA TRP A 317 6.78 15.75 23.14
C TRP A 317 8.27 15.36 23.18
N VAL A 318 8.62 14.37 24.01
CA VAL A 318 9.96 13.78 24.11
C VAL A 318 9.84 12.28 23.91
N CYS A 319 10.57 11.76 22.93
CA CYS A 319 10.60 10.33 22.61
C CYS A 319 11.11 9.51 23.80
N ARG A 320 10.23 8.75 24.49
CA ARG A 320 10.69 7.74 25.47
C ARG A 320 9.81 6.51 25.79
N ALA A 321 8.58 6.33 25.30
CA ALA A 321 7.83 5.07 25.51
C ALA A 321 6.58 4.91 24.61
N PRO A 322 6.11 3.67 24.32
CA PRO A 322 4.91 3.41 23.52
C PRO A 322 3.59 3.70 24.29
N TRP A 323 2.59 4.18 23.55
CA TRP A 323 1.20 4.39 24.02
C TRP A 323 0.35 3.18 23.64
N VAL A 324 -0.65 2.84 24.47
CA VAL A 324 -1.60 1.74 24.19
C VAL A 324 -3.02 2.30 24.25
N PRO A 325 -3.86 2.09 23.21
CA PRO A 325 -5.29 2.39 23.30
C PRO A 325 -5.91 1.51 24.38
N THR A 326 -6.48 2.11 25.45
CA THR A 326 -7.04 1.33 26.57
C THR A 326 -8.52 1.00 26.44
N GLY A 327 -9.17 1.45 25.37
CA GLY A 327 -10.57 1.14 25.10
C GLY A 327 -11.14 2.00 23.97
N TRP A 328 -12.07 1.41 23.23
CA TRP A 328 -12.91 2.10 22.26
C TRP A 328 -14.30 2.23 22.88
N VAL A 329 -14.75 3.45 23.12
CA VAL A 329 -16.10 3.73 23.65
C VAL A 329 -16.81 4.58 22.61
N GLY A 330 -17.85 4.04 21.98
CA GLY A 330 -18.73 4.82 21.09
C GLY A 330 -18.02 5.61 19.98
N GLY A 331 -16.96 5.08 19.37
CA GLY A 331 -16.20 5.78 18.30
C GLY A 331 -15.10 6.72 18.78
N CYS A 332 -15.02 7.01 20.08
CA CYS A 332 -13.93 7.76 20.70
C CYS A 332 -12.82 6.82 21.20
N ALA A 333 -11.58 7.30 21.12
CA ALA A 333 -10.40 6.58 21.62
C ALA A 333 -9.80 7.31 22.82
N GLY A 334 -9.76 6.64 23.96
CA GLY A 334 -9.00 7.11 25.13
C GLY A 334 -7.51 6.79 24.96
N LEU A 335 -6.65 7.81 25.05
CA LEU A 335 -5.20 7.66 24.97
C LEU A 335 -4.57 7.61 26.37
N ARG A 336 -3.84 6.53 26.69
CA ARG A 336 -3.04 6.43 27.93
C ARG A 336 -1.55 6.31 27.67
N GLY A 337 -0.79 7.05 28.47
CA GLY A 337 0.66 7.04 28.45
C GLY A 337 1.20 6.08 29.50
N HIS A 338 2.25 5.34 29.15
CA HIS A 338 2.94 4.47 30.10
C HIS A 338 4.09 5.24 30.77
N ALA A 339 3.80 5.94 31.88
CA ALA A 339 4.82 6.49 32.76
C ALA A 339 5.30 5.40 33.74
N GLN A 340 6.57 5.44 34.18
CA GLN A 340 7.13 4.55 35.22
C GLN A 340 6.42 4.65 36.60
N CYS A 341 5.33 5.39 36.69
CA CYS A 341 4.56 5.69 37.89
C CYS A 341 3.05 5.76 37.60
N GLY A 342 2.47 4.72 37.00
CA GLY A 342 1.02 4.49 36.99
C GLY A 342 0.20 5.40 36.05
N CYS A 343 -0.80 4.79 35.42
CA CYS A 343 -1.85 5.32 34.54
C CYS A 343 -2.04 6.86 34.48
N ALA A 344 -1.57 7.49 33.40
CA ALA A 344 -1.94 8.87 33.03
C ALA A 344 -2.72 8.89 31.70
N GLY A 345 -3.88 9.55 31.66
CA GLY A 345 -4.69 9.83 30.46
C GLY A 345 -4.36 11.21 29.86
N LEU A 346 -4.58 11.41 28.56
CA LEU A 346 -4.43 12.72 27.90
C LEU A 346 -5.77 13.46 27.86
N CYS A 347 -5.82 14.72 28.29
CA CYS A 347 -7.03 15.57 28.21
C CYS A 347 -6.81 16.85 27.42
N GLY A 348 -7.89 17.40 26.85
CA GLY A 348 -7.90 18.72 26.25
C GLY A 348 -8.21 19.80 27.29
N CYS A 349 -7.23 20.60 27.72
CA CYS A 349 -7.50 21.66 28.69
C CYS A 349 -8.34 22.81 28.07
N PRO A 350 -9.06 23.60 28.89
CA PRO A 350 -9.82 24.78 28.43
C PRO A 350 -8.97 25.82 27.67
N ARG A 351 -7.65 25.83 27.93
CA ARG A 351 -6.68 26.68 27.24
C ARG A 351 -6.17 26.12 25.90
N GLY A 352 -6.67 24.97 25.46
CA GLY A 352 -6.32 24.33 24.18
C GLY A 352 -5.01 23.53 24.19
N VAL A 353 -4.38 23.34 25.35
CA VAL A 353 -3.15 22.56 25.52
C VAL A 353 -3.51 21.14 25.94
N CYS A 354 -2.87 20.12 25.34
CA CYS A 354 -3.02 18.74 25.78
C CYS A 354 -2.12 18.47 26.99
N ALA A 355 -2.67 17.90 28.06
CA ALA A 355 -1.94 17.59 29.30
C ALA A 355 -2.20 16.15 29.74
N GLY A 356 -1.24 15.56 30.47
CA GLY A 356 -1.38 14.24 31.07
C GLY A 356 -2.00 14.37 32.46
N VAL A 357 -3.12 13.69 32.70
CA VAL A 357 -3.85 13.71 33.97
C VAL A 357 -3.81 12.31 34.61
N GLN A 358 -3.51 12.25 35.90
CA GLN A 358 -3.67 11.03 36.71
C GLN A 358 -5.15 10.86 37.07
N GLY A 359 -5.77 9.74 36.68
CA GLY A 359 -7.18 9.48 36.96
C GLY A 359 -7.84 8.47 36.01
N SER A 360 -9.14 8.27 36.19
CA SER A 360 -10.00 7.57 35.22
C SER A 360 -10.23 8.46 33.99
N VAL A 361 -10.36 7.83 32.81
CA VAL A 361 -10.73 8.52 31.56
C VAL A 361 -12.16 9.05 31.71
N GLY A 362 -12.34 10.36 31.58
CA GLY A 362 -13.63 11.05 31.48
C GLY A 362 -13.84 11.65 30.09
N GLU A 363 -14.90 12.46 29.95
CA GLU A 363 -15.31 13.05 28.67
C GLU A 363 -14.26 14.02 28.09
N ASP A 364 -13.49 14.71 28.95
CA ASP A 364 -12.43 15.64 28.53
C ASP A 364 -11.17 14.95 27.96
N GLU A 365 -11.05 13.64 28.18
CA GLU A 365 -10.01 12.77 27.63
C GLU A 365 -10.42 12.08 26.32
N GLU A 366 -11.64 12.34 25.83
CA GLU A 366 -12.11 11.81 24.56
C GLU A 366 -11.56 12.59 23.37
N PHE A 367 -11.08 11.85 22.38
CA PHE A 367 -10.67 12.38 21.09
C PHE A 367 -11.40 11.67 19.96
N THR A 368 -11.84 12.45 18.99
CA THR A 368 -12.31 11.95 17.70
C THR A 368 -11.10 11.81 16.76
N LEU A 369 -10.93 10.62 16.20
CA LEU A 369 -9.89 10.33 15.21
C LEU A 369 -10.52 10.29 13.82
N LYS A 370 -10.05 11.14 12.90
CA LYS A 370 -10.45 11.12 11.48
C LYS A 370 -9.28 10.67 10.61
N LEU A 371 -9.45 9.56 9.89
CA LEU A 371 -8.49 9.10 8.88
C LEU A 371 -8.64 9.96 7.62
N ILE A 372 -7.60 10.70 7.25
CA ILE A 372 -7.69 11.73 6.19
C ILE A 372 -7.13 11.29 4.84
N ASN A 373 -6.18 10.35 4.81
CA ASN A 373 -5.52 9.90 3.58
C ASN A 373 -6.06 8.55 3.07
N ARG A 374 -7.34 8.29 3.32
CA ARG A 374 -8.10 7.17 2.75
C ARG A 374 -9.52 7.60 2.33
N PRO A 375 -9.71 8.64 1.50
CA PRO A 375 -11.03 8.92 0.91
C PRO A 375 -11.52 7.74 0.05
N MET A 376 -10.55 6.97 -0.45
CA MET A 376 -10.70 5.69 -1.09
C MET A 376 -9.99 4.66 -0.20
N LEU A 377 -10.65 3.54 0.07
CA LEU A 377 -10.10 2.46 0.87
C LEU A 377 -10.03 1.18 0.04
N VAL A 378 -8.85 0.59 -0.03
CA VAL A 378 -8.68 -0.77 -0.52
C VAL A 378 -8.40 -1.64 0.68
N LEU A 379 -9.09 -2.78 0.79
CA LEU A 379 -8.93 -3.70 1.92
C LEU A 379 -8.48 -5.06 1.43
N ARG A 380 -7.35 -5.55 1.97
CA ARG A 380 -6.83 -6.89 1.70
C ARG A 380 -6.82 -7.73 2.97
N GLY A 381 -7.59 -8.82 2.95
CA GLY A 381 -7.61 -9.82 4.02
C GLY A 381 -6.77 -11.04 3.67
N GLU A 382 -6.91 -12.08 4.48
CA GLU A 382 -6.18 -13.35 4.32
C GLU A 382 -6.46 -14.06 2.97
N HIS A 383 -7.66 -13.90 2.44
CA HIS A 383 -8.12 -14.57 1.23
C HIS A 383 -8.10 -13.68 -0.03
N GLY A 384 -7.63 -12.43 0.06
CA GLY A 384 -7.55 -11.51 -1.06
C GLY A 384 -8.18 -10.15 -0.77
N PHE A 385 -8.58 -9.43 -1.82
CA PHE A 385 -9.16 -8.09 -1.72
C PHE A 385 -10.70 -8.13 -1.62
N ILE A 386 -11.28 -7.17 -0.89
CA ILE A 386 -12.74 -6.97 -0.86
C ILE A 386 -13.24 -6.39 -2.21
N ARG A 387 -14.43 -6.80 -2.67
CA ARG A 387 -15.10 -6.25 -3.86
C ARG A 387 -16.16 -5.22 -3.49
N GLY A 388 -16.22 -4.13 -4.27
CA GLY A 388 -17.45 -3.38 -4.50
C GLY A 388 -18.01 -3.72 -5.89
N GLY A 389 -19.30 -4.05 -5.98
CA GLY A 389 -20.02 -4.16 -7.25
C GLY A 389 -20.91 -5.40 -7.39
N TRP A 390 -22.16 -5.12 -7.78
CA TRP A 390 -23.29 -6.00 -8.03
C TRP A 390 -22.98 -7.17 -8.98
N GLN A 391 -23.18 -8.40 -8.49
CA GLN A 391 -23.71 -9.52 -9.25
C GLN A 391 -24.96 -9.97 -8.49
N ALA A 392 -26.06 -10.23 -9.20
CA ALA A 392 -27.21 -10.89 -8.59
C ALA A 392 -26.71 -12.17 -7.89
N GLY A 393 -26.68 -12.13 -6.55
CA GLY A 393 -26.09 -13.17 -5.71
C GLY A 393 -24.60 -12.98 -5.38
N GLY A 394 -24.32 -12.38 -4.22
CA GLY A 394 -23.09 -12.62 -3.46
C GLY A 394 -21.97 -11.58 -3.62
N GLY A 395 -21.80 -10.73 -2.60
CA GLY A 395 -20.54 -10.01 -2.39
C GLY A 395 -19.43 -11.01 -2.07
N GLY A 396 -18.59 -11.31 -3.08
CA GLY A 396 -17.43 -12.20 -2.96
C GLY A 396 -16.09 -11.46 -3.04
N ALA A 397 -14.98 -12.08 -2.62
CA ALA A 397 -13.62 -11.53 -2.65
C ALA A 397 -13.00 -11.63 -4.05
N SER A 398 -12.21 -10.64 -4.48
CA SER A 398 -11.56 -10.61 -5.81
C SER A 398 -10.07 -10.87 -5.75
N ARG A 399 -9.56 -11.32 -6.90
CA ARG A 399 -8.14 -11.44 -7.23
C ARG A 399 -7.53 -10.10 -7.66
N VAL A 400 -8.36 -9.07 -7.89
CA VAL A 400 -7.98 -7.71 -8.29
C VAL A 400 -8.57 -6.73 -7.28
N ALA A 401 -7.74 -5.81 -6.77
CA ALA A 401 -8.18 -4.76 -5.87
C ALA A 401 -9.28 -3.90 -6.52
N ARG A 402 -10.40 -3.71 -5.82
CA ARG A 402 -11.40 -2.70 -6.16
C ARG A 402 -11.51 -1.72 -5.00
N VAL A 403 -11.68 -0.45 -5.36
CA VAL A 403 -11.70 0.66 -4.42
C VAL A 403 -13.07 0.78 -3.78
N VAL A 404 -13.13 0.81 -2.45
CA VAL A 404 -14.32 1.15 -1.64
C VAL A 404 -14.28 2.65 -1.34
N ARG A 405 -15.42 3.33 -1.42
CA ARG A 405 -15.49 4.77 -1.16
C ARG A 405 -15.64 5.02 0.34
N LEU A 406 -14.92 6.01 0.86
CA LEU A 406 -15.22 6.61 2.15
C LEU A 406 -15.75 8.01 1.89
N HIS A 407 -17.04 8.24 2.11
CA HIS A 407 -17.52 9.61 2.12
C HIS A 407 -17.02 10.30 3.40
N PRO A 408 -16.52 11.54 3.32
CA PRO A 408 -16.44 12.39 4.49
C PRO A 408 -17.88 12.62 4.94
N ALA A 409 -18.31 11.89 5.97
CA ALA A 409 -19.46 12.34 6.73
C ALA A 409 -19.01 13.61 7.47
N ASP A 410 -19.82 14.67 7.42
CA ASP A 410 -19.77 15.76 8.40
C ASP A 410 -20.27 15.29 9.78
N ASP A 411 -20.08 14.00 10.06
CA ASP A 411 -20.48 13.28 11.25
C ASP A 411 -19.35 12.28 11.60
N PRO A 412 -18.98 12.08 12.88
CA PRO A 412 -17.79 11.33 13.33
C PRO A 412 -17.72 9.83 12.99
N TRP A 413 -18.60 9.32 12.13
CA TRP A 413 -18.95 7.91 12.04
C TRP A 413 -18.52 7.28 10.71
N GLY A 414 -17.72 6.21 10.82
CA GLY A 414 -17.76 4.98 10.02
C GLY A 414 -17.65 5.02 8.48
N PRO A 415 -16.81 4.17 7.86
CA PRO A 415 -16.77 3.97 6.41
C PRO A 415 -17.99 3.18 5.95
N SER A 416 -18.92 3.85 5.28
CA SER A 416 -20.19 3.23 4.92
C SER A 416 -20.41 3.08 3.42
N ALA A 417 -19.57 3.54 2.48
CA ALA A 417 -19.98 3.59 1.07
C ALA A 417 -19.50 2.43 0.16
N GLY A 418 -20.46 1.74 -0.44
CA GLY A 418 -20.31 0.88 -1.62
C GLY A 418 -20.22 1.67 -2.94
N GLN A 419 -20.16 0.94 -4.06
CA GLN A 419 -20.05 1.53 -5.40
C GLN A 419 -21.40 2.13 -5.84
N GLY A 420 -21.39 3.34 -6.41
CA GLY A 420 -22.61 3.98 -6.95
C GLY A 420 -23.46 4.73 -5.94
N GLY A 421 -22.90 5.11 -4.78
CA GLY A 421 -23.62 5.85 -3.73
C GLY A 421 -24.48 4.97 -2.82
N LYS A 422 -24.35 3.63 -2.94
CA LYS A 422 -24.89 2.66 -2.00
C LYS A 422 -23.99 2.49 -0.80
N PHE A 423 -24.47 1.84 0.25
CA PHE A 423 -23.78 1.68 1.51
C PHE A 423 -23.59 0.22 1.92
N TRP A 424 -22.59 -0.03 2.74
CA TRP A 424 -22.37 -1.31 3.39
C TRP A 424 -23.36 -1.48 4.54
N TYR A 425 -23.94 -2.67 4.63
CA TYR A 425 -24.78 -3.07 5.76
C TYR A 425 -24.58 -4.55 6.10
N VAL A 426 -24.91 -4.93 7.33
CA VAL A 426 -24.92 -6.33 7.76
C VAL A 426 -26.32 -6.91 7.63
N ALA A 427 -26.50 -7.85 6.71
CA ALA A 427 -27.75 -8.59 6.56
C ALA A 427 -28.05 -9.44 7.80
N SER A 428 -29.31 -9.85 7.97
CA SER A 428 -29.74 -10.73 9.08
C SER A 428 -29.00 -12.07 9.12
N SER A 429 -28.46 -12.51 7.98
CA SER A 429 -27.60 -13.70 7.86
C SER A 429 -26.17 -13.50 8.38
N GLY A 430 -25.78 -12.28 8.75
CA GLY A 430 -24.41 -11.90 9.13
C GLY A 430 -23.49 -11.59 7.95
N SER A 431 -23.98 -11.68 6.71
CA SER A 431 -23.22 -11.27 5.51
C SER A 431 -23.18 -9.75 5.36
N VAL A 432 -22.05 -9.21 4.92
CA VAL A 432 -21.91 -7.79 4.57
C VAL A 432 -22.26 -7.59 3.11
N CYS A 433 -23.27 -6.75 2.86
CA CYS A 433 -23.75 -6.38 1.54
C CYS A 433 -23.34 -4.93 1.24
N SER A 434 -23.32 -4.54 -0.04
CA SER A 434 -22.87 -3.20 -0.47
C SER A 434 -23.92 -2.43 -1.28
N ASP A 435 -25.17 -2.83 -1.20
CA ASP A 435 -26.31 -2.29 -1.95
C ASP A 435 -27.33 -1.58 -1.05
N GLY A 436 -26.95 -1.26 0.19
CA GLY A 436 -27.80 -0.54 1.13
C GLY A 436 -28.07 0.89 0.70
N ASP A 437 -29.25 1.41 1.01
CA ASP A 437 -29.60 2.82 0.80
C ASP A 437 -29.25 3.70 1.99
N LEU A 438 -29.04 3.09 3.16
CA LEU A 438 -28.72 3.77 4.41
C LEU A 438 -27.30 3.41 4.85
N SER A 439 -26.57 4.40 5.36
CA SER A 439 -25.26 4.20 5.96
C SER A 439 -25.39 3.42 7.28
N GLU A 440 -24.66 2.31 7.41
CA GLU A 440 -24.41 1.66 8.70
C GLU A 440 -23.00 1.95 9.21
N ASP A 441 -22.87 2.02 10.53
CA ASP A 441 -21.60 2.30 11.18
C ASP A 441 -20.72 1.05 11.31
N PHE A 442 -19.45 1.24 10.96
CA PHE A 442 -18.38 0.29 11.20
C PHE A 442 -17.27 0.98 12.00
N PHE A 443 -16.71 0.28 12.99
CA PHE A 443 -15.69 0.79 13.88
C PHE A 443 -14.32 0.23 13.49
N PHE A 444 -13.34 1.11 13.32
CA PHE A 444 -11.98 0.76 12.94
C PHE A 444 -11.10 0.66 14.18
N GLU A 445 -10.54 -0.53 14.42
CA GLU A 445 -9.56 -0.75 15.46
C GLU A 445 -8.18 -0.95 14.83
N PHE A 446 -7.32 0.07 14.89
CA PHE A 446 -5.94 0.00 14.41
C PHE A 446 -5.08 -0.79 15.41
N ARG A 447 -4.93 -2.09 15.18
CA ARG A 447 -4.25 -3.02 16.09
C ARG A 447 -2.79 -3.29 15.69
N GLU A 448 -2.51 -3.34 14.40
CA GLU A 448 -1.19 -3.67 13.85
C GLU A 448 -0.77 -2.62 12.81
N ARG A 449 0.53 -2.50 12.55
CA ARG A 449 1.03 -1.58 11.52
C ARG A 449 0.47 -2.00 10.15
N GLY A 450 -0.21 -1.06 9.50
CA GLY A 450 -0.80 -1.27 8.17
C GLY A 450 -2.01 -2.20 8.16
N ARG A 451 -2.58 -2.57 9.32
CA ARG A 451 -3.78 -3.43 9.40
C ARG A 451 -4.82 -2.96 10.41
N VAL A 452 -6.08 -3.10 10.05
CA VAL A 452 -7.23 -2.67 10.84
C VAL A 452 -8.18 -3.85 11.06
N ALA A 453 -8.72 -3.96 12.27
CA ALA A 453 -9.89 -4.80 12.53
C ALA A 453 -11.14 -3.94 12.40
N ILE A 454 -12.14 -4.43 11.68
CA ILE A 454 -13.38 -3.69 11.43
C ILE A 454 -14.50 -4.37 12.20
N LYS A 455 -15.16 -3.64 13.10
CA LYS A 455 -16.27 -4.13 13.92
C LYS A 455 -17.58 -3.55 13.42
N ALA A 456 -18.57 -4.38 13.16
CA ALA A 456 -19.90 -3.94 12.74
C ALA A 456 -20.78 -3.55 13.95
N LYS A 457 -21.92 -2.92 13.66
CA LYS A 457 -22.94 -2.54 14.64
C LYS A 457 -23.47 -3.69 15.50
N ASN A 458 -23.47 -4.92 14.97
CA ASN A 458 -23.83 -6.13 15.71
C ASN A 458 -22.76 -6.57 16.75
N GLY A 459 -21.68 -5.80 16.90
CA GLY A 459 -20.59 -6.08 17.83
C GLY A 459 -19.59 -7.13 17.35
N ARG A 460 -19.70 -7.63 16.12
CA ARG A 460 -18.83 -8.67 15.54
C ARG A 460 -17.80 -8.07 14.59
N TYR A 461 -16.64 -8.71 14.49
CA TYR A 461 -15.58 -8.35 13.56
C TYR A 461 -15.82 -8.93 12.17
N LEU A 462 -15.47 -8.14 11.15
CA LEU A 462 -15.53 -8.52 9.75
C LEU A 462 -14.42 -9.51 9.42
N ARG A 463 -14.78 -10.62 8.79
CA ARG A 463 -13.86 -11.58 8.17
C ARG A 463 -14.30 -11.95 6.76
N GLY A 464 -13.33 -12.26 5.92
CA GLY A 464 -13.60 -12.95 4.65
C GLY A 464 -13.65 -14.45 4.90
N ASP A 465 -14.63 -15.14 4.30
CA ASP A 465 -14.62 -16.60 4.24
C ASP A 465 -13.82 -17.12 3.01
N PRO A 466 -13.47 -18.41 2.95
CA PRO A 466 -12.77 -18.98 1.79
C PRO A 466 -13.55 -18.94 0.48
N ALA A 467 -14.88 -18.81 0.54
CA ALA A 467 -15.73 -18.58 -0.64
C ALA A 467 -15.67 -17.12 -1.12
N GLY A 468 -15.00 -16.25 -0.35
CA GLY A 468 -14.82 -14.84 -0.61
C GLY A 468 -15.93 -13.97 -0.03
N THR A 469 -16.94 -14.52 0.65
CA THR A 469 -18.00 -13.70 1.23
C THR A 469 -17.49 -12.95 2.45
N LEU A 470 -17.84 -11.67 2.54
CA LEU A 470 -17.55 -10.83 3.69
C LEU A 470 -18.65 -11.03 4.75
N ARG A 471 -18.27 -11.38 5.98
CA ARG A 471 -19.21 -11.66 7.08
C ARG A 471 -18.79 -10.91 8.33
N ALA A 472 -19.77 -10.48 9.13
CA ALA A 472 -19.59 -9.86 10.43
C ALA A 472 -20.11 -10.81 11.54
N ASP A 473 -19.35 -11.88 11.80
CA ASP A 473 -19.75 -12.97 12.70
C ASP A 473 -18.70 -13.31 13.77
N SER A 474 -17.47 -12.77 13.67
CA SER A 474 -16.38 -13.10 14.59
C SER A 474 -16.44 -12.29 15.90
N GLU A 475 -16.21 -12.94 17.04
CA GLU A 475 -16.21 -12.28 18.37
C GLU A 475 -14.85 -11.70 18.76
N SER A 476 -13.78 -12.21 18.16
CA SER A 476 -12.40 -11.93 18.56
C SER A 476 -11.59 -11.43 17.37
N VAL A 477 -10.60 -10.58 17.65
CA VAL A 477 -9.62 -10.17 16.63
C VAL A 477 -8.69 -11.35 16.34
N LEU A 478 -8.78 -11.88 15.12
CA LEU A 478 -7.96 -12.96 14.58
C LEU A 478 -7.26 -12.47 13.31
N ARG A 479 -6.27 -13.25 12.82
CA ARG A 479 -5.62 -12.96 11.54
C ARG A 479 -6.61 -12.83 10.37
N ALA A 480 -7.67 -13.62 10.37
CA ALA A 480 -8.73 -13.59 9.35
C ALA A 480 -9.65 -12.36 9.43
N THR A 481 -9.62 -11.62 10.55
CA THR A 481 -10.42 -10.39 10.76
C THR A 481 -9.58 -9.11 10.62
N LEU A 482 -8.30 -9.24 10.24
CA LEU A 482 -7.40 -8.12 10.00
C LEU A 482 -7.31 -7.82 8.51
N TRP A 483 -7.43 -6.53 8.18
CA TRP A 483 -7.43 -6.02 6.82
C TRP A 483 -6.29 -5.04 6.63
N GLU A 484 -5.43 -5.30 5.65
CA GLU A 484 -4.41 -4.35 5.18
C GLU A 484 -5.07 -3.23 4.38
N TYR A 485 -4.60 -1.98 4.54
CA TYR A 485 -5.23 -0.77 4.00
C TYR A 485 -4.27 0.33 3.57
#